data_AF-A0A6L8E078-F1
#
_entry.id   AF-A0A6L8E078-F1
#
_cell.length_a   1.000
_cell.length_b   1.000
_cell.length_c   1.000
_cell.angle_alpha   90.00
_cell.angle_beta   90.00
_cell.angle_gamma   90.00
#
_symmetry.space_group_name_H-M   'P 1'
#
loop_
_entity.id
_entity.type
_entity.pdbx_description
1 polymer ?
#
loop_
_entity_poly.entity_id
_entity_poly.type
_entity_poly.pdbx_seq_one_letter_code
_entity_poly.pdbx_strand_id
1 'polypeptide(L)'
;MTIETILDYLNSVPVRATFGAVGEVLGVRPQAVSRLLGARRPEASWIVNGSTGEPTGYTPDQVDPRLPGTHVIRSGDELRSCLERHAAGAAAAAAAPAAADAVAVEEAGAAGVAIQEAPETDAPVQEVPETGVPIHAAPETDAPVQEAPEAGSASAVHDTPDIEVIAMGGDAKWIIGTLVPVVLLATGLLSAQIASVSGSLSTRIDDVNERIDDLRTDVMAEIAGANTRVDDVRDALEDQIAVLRGELNGIAARLPGVAPAADEADTASAAAPDEAEPDASEPAGDPDPQSEPPTDPAAPPASADPPRE
;
A
#
# COMPACT_ATOMS: atom_id res chain seq x y z
N MET A 1 6.24 -25.46 4.53
CA MET A 1 4.94 -25.11 3.92
C MET A 1 5.23 -24.45 2.59
N THR A 2 4.50 -24.75 1.52
CA THR A 2 4.66 -24.07 0.22
C THR A 2 3.46 -23.16 -0.04
N ILE A 3 3.61 -22.19 -0.97
CA ILE A 3 2.50 -21.29 -1.31
C ILE A 3 1.38 -22.05 -2.02
N GLU A 4 1.73 -23.06 -2.82
CA GLU A 4 0.80 -23.92 -3.54
C GLU A 4 -0.11 -24.69 -2.56
N THR A 5 0.45 -25.25 -1.48
CA THR A 5 -0.34 -25.94 -0.45
C THR A 5 -1.35 -25.00 0.23
N ILE A 6 -0.98 -23.72 0.42
CA ILE A 6 -1.89 -22.73 1.00
C ILE A 6 -3.00 -22.40 0.00
N LEU A 7 -2.67 -22.19 -1.28
CA LEU A 7 -3.65 -21.90 -2.32
C LEU A 7 -4.63 -23.07 -2.54
N ASP A 8 -4.15 -24.32 -2.53
CA ASP A 8 -5.01 -25.50 -2.63
C ASP A 8 -6.02 -25.54 -1.47
N TYR A 9 -5.55 -25.27 -0.25
CA TYR A 9 -6.42 -25.20 0.92
C TYR A 9 -7.48 -24.09 0.77
N LEU A 10 -7.08 -22.85 0.44
CA LEU A 10 -8.01 -21.72 0.31
C LEU A 10 -9.00 -21.90 -0.85
N ASN A 11 -8.63 -22.62 -1.92
CA ASN A 11 -9.56 -22.94 -3.00
C ASN A 11 -10.55 -24.06 -2.64
N SER A 12 -10.11 -25.01 -1.81
CA SER A 12 -10.95 -26.12 -1.34
C SER A 12 -11.92 -25.70 -0.23
N VAL A 13 -11.48 -24.80 0.65
CA VAL A 13 -12.27 -24.24 1.73
C VAL A 13 -12.40 -22.74 1.45
N PRO A 14 -13.58 -22.25 0.99
CA PRO A 14 -13.77 -20.89 0.48
C PRO A 14 -13.61 -19.86 1.60
N VAL A 15 -12.37 -19.58 1.97
CA VAL A 15 -11.93 -18.74 3.08
C VAL A 15 -10.79 -17.90 2.56
N ARG A 16 -10.78 -16.62 2.95
CA ARG A 16 -9.75 -15.66 2.58
C ARG A 16 -8.64 -15.65 3.62
N ALA A 17 -7.42 -15.31 3.20
CA ALA A 17 -6.30 -15.08 4.10
C ALA A 17 -5.62 -13.75 3.78
N THR A 18 -5.14 -13.04 4.81
CA THR A 18 -4.38 -11.81 4.57
C THR A 18 -2.96 -12.12 4.09
N PHE A 19 -2.34 -11.20 3.35
CA PHE A 19 -0.91 -11.29 3.01
C PHE A 19 -0.02 -11.47 4.25
N GLY A 20 -0.40 -10.87 5.38
CA GLY A 20 0.26 -11.02 6.69
C GLY A 20 0.22 -12.47 7.18
N ALA A 21 -0.97 -13.06 7.27
CA ALA A 21 -1.16 -14.44 7.72
C ALA A 21 -0.37 -15.44 6.86
N VAL A 22 -0.40 -15.27 5.54
CA VAL A 22 0.34 -16.14 4.61
C VAL A 22 1.85 -15.94 4.76
N GLY A 23 2.31 -14.70 4.90
CA GLY A 23 3.72 -14.38 5.14
C GLY A 23 4.28 -15.02 6.41
N GLU A 24 3.53 -14.96 7.51
CA GLU A 24 3.89 -15.60 8.79
C GLU A 24 4.03 -17.12 8.66
N VAL A 25 3.10 -17.79 7.96
CA VAL A 25 3.17 -19.25 7.76
C VAL A 25 4.35 -19.66 6.89
N LEU A 26 4.70 -18.85 5.90
CA LEU A 26 5.83 -19.09 4.98
C LEU A 26 7.17 -18.60 5.54
N GLY A 27 7.19 -17.82 6.62
CA GLY A 27 8.39 -17.18 7.17
C GLY A 27 8.96 -16.09 6.27
N VAL A 28 8.11 -15.40 5.50
CA VAL A 28 8.51 -14.32 4.58
C VAL A 28 7.73 -13.05 4.88
N ARG A 29 8.28 -11.89 4.47
CA ARG A 29 7.57 -10.61 4.59
C ARG A 29 6.30 -10.60 3.72
N PRO A 30 5.21 -9.93 4.13
CA PRO A 30 3.95 -9.89 3.37
C PRO A 30 4.12 -9.43 1.92
N GLN A 31 5.02 -8.47 1.67
CA GLN A 31 5.30 -7.96 0.31
C GLN A 31 5.97 -9.00 -0.59
N ALA A 32 6.71 -9.95 -0.02
CA ALA A 32 7.36 -11.03 -0.76
C ALA A 32 6.35 -12.10 -1.21
N VAL A 33 5.24 -12.28 -0.48
CA VAL A 33 4.16 -13.21 -0.84
C VAL A 33 3.58 -12.87 -2.21
N SER A 34 3.40 -11.58 -2.52
CA SER A 34 2.92 -11.13 -3.83
C SER A 34 3.82 -11.59 -4.98
N ARG A 35 5.14 -11.61 -4.77
CA ARG A 35 6.10 -12.14 -5.78
C ARG A 35 6.00 -13.65 -5.94
N LEU A 36 5.75 -14.38 -4.84
CA LEU A 36 5.58 -15.84 -4.86
C LEU A 36 4.30 -16.26 -5.57
N LEU A 37 3.25 -15.44 -5.55
CA LEU A 37 2.00 -15.73 -6.25
C LEU A 37 2.14 -15.67 -7.77
N GLY A 38 3.06 -14.87 -8.30
CA GLY A 38 3.30 -14.73 -9.73
C GLY A 38 2.17 -13.98 -10.44
N ALA A 39 1.78 -14.47 -11.62
CA ALA A 39 0.71 -13.85 -12.40
C ALA A 39 -0.64 -13.93 -11.68
N ARG A 40 -1.44 -12.86 -11.80
CA ARG A 40 -2.78 -12.75 -11.21
C ARG A 40 -3.70 -13.79 -11.83
N ARG A 41 -4.35 -14.57 -10.98
CA ARG A 41 -5.27 -15.64 -11.34
C ARG A 41 -6.36 -15.80 -10.27
N PRO A 42 -7.55 -16.32 -10.61
CA PRO A 42 -8.65 -16.50 -9.67
C PRO A 42 -8.24 -17.23 -8.38
N GLU A 43 -7.37 -18.24 -8.49
CA GLU A 43 -6.90 -19.04 -7.37
C GLU A 43 -6.05 -18.24 -6.37
N ALA A 44 -5.38 -17.18 -6.81
CA ALA A 44 -4.56 -16.32 -5.95
C ALA A 44 -5.39 -15.16 -5.34
N SER A 45 -6.61 -14.92 -5.84
CA SER A 45 -7.49 -13.85 -5.35
C SER A 45 -7.93 -14.06 -3.90
N TRP A 46 -7.89 -15.30 -3.39
CA TRP A 46 -8.17 -15.64 -1.98
C TRP A 46 -7.24 -14.96 -0.98
N ILE A 47 -6.09 -14.46 -1.44
CA ILE A 47 -5.16 -13.69 -0.62
C ILE A 47 -5.46 -12.20 -0.78
N VAL A 48 -5.88 -11.60 0.32
CA VAL A 48 -6.45 -10.25 0.34
C VAL A 48 -5.61 -9.29 1.17
N ASN A 49 -5.85 -7.99 0.97
CA ASN A 49 -5.29 -6.95 1.81
C ASN A 49 -5.86 -7.06 3.24
N GLY A 50 -5.01 -6.84 4.26
CA GLY A 50 -5.42 -6.90 5.66
C GLY A 50 -6.42 -5.81 6.07
N SER A 51 -6.33 -4.64 5.46
CA SER A 51 -7.17 -3.48 5.79
C SER A 51 -8.51 -3.53 5.06
N THR A 52 -8.50 -3.77 3.74
CA THR A 52 -9.73 -3.76 2.93
C THR A 52 -10.45 -5.11 2.90
N GLY A 53 -9.74 -6.22 3.11
CA GLY A 53 -10.28 -7.56 2.90
C GLY A 53 -10.53 -7.92 1.44
N GLU A 54 -10.03 -7.11 0.50
CA GLU A 54 -10.18 -7.31 -0.95
C GLU A 54 -8.86 -7.71 -1.64
N PRO A 55 -8.92 -8.42 -2.77
CA PRO A 55 -7.73 -8.78 -3.55
C PRO A 55 -7.12 -7.52 -4.22
N THR A 56 -5.87 -7.19 -3.91
CA THR A 56 -5.23 -5.97 -4.45
C THR A 56 -4.84 -6.12 -5.93
N GLY A 57 -5.41 -5.28 -6.79
CA GLY A 57 -5.05 -5.17 -8.21
C GLY A 57 -5.67 -6.24 -9.11
N TYR A 58 -6.61 -7.04 -8.64
CA TYR A 58 -7.30 -7.99 -9.50
C TYR A 58 -8.38 -7.26 -10.32
N THR A 59 -8.50 -7.61 -11.60
CA THR A 59 -9.67 -7.21 -12.38
C THR A 59 -10.87 -8.11 -12.01
N PRO A 60 -12.12 -7.70 -12.24
CA PRO A 60 -13.30 -8.49 -11.84
C PRO A 60 -13.34 -9.92 -12.41
N ASP A 61 -12.76 -10.14 -13.59
CA ASP A 61 -12.62 -11.45 -14.25
C ASP A 61 -11.50 -12.32 -13.63
N GLN A 62 -10.57 -11.71 -12.89
CA GLN A 62 -9.47 -12.40 -12.20
C GLN A 62 -9.80 -12.72 -10.74
N VAL A 63 -10.98 -12.32 -10.24
CA VAL A 63 -11.43 -12.62 -8.87
C VAL A 63 -12.33 -13.86 -8.89
N ASP A 64 -12.11 -14.79 -7.96
CA ASP A 64 -12.99 -15.96 -7.82
C ASP A 64 -14.42 -15.50 -7.46
N PRO A 65 -15.47 -15.96 -8.17
CA PRO A 65 -16.87 -15.57 -7.89
C PRO A 65 -17.36 -15.91 -6.48
N ARG A 66 -16.71 -16.87 -5.79
CA ARG A 66 -17.05 -17.31 -4.44
C ARG A 66 -16.43 -16.44 -3.34
N LEU A 67 -15.59 -15.47 -3.71
CA LEU A 67 -14.86 -14.64 -2.78
C LEU A 67 -15.72 -13.72 -1.89
N PRO A 68 -16.81 -13.09 -2.40
CA PRO A 68 -17.62 -12.16 -1.61
C PRO A 68 -18.26 -12.83 -0.38
N GLY A 69 -18.14 -12.19 0.79
CA GLY A 69 -18.82 -12.61 2.03
C GLY A 69 -18.16 -13.76 2.80
N THR A 70 -16.99 -14.24 2.39
CA THR A 70 -16.26 -15.32 3.07
C THR A 70 -15.48 -14.84 4.30
N HIS A 71 -15.16 -15.73 5.24
CA HIS A 71 -14.34 -15.36 6.41
C HIS A 71 -12.91 -14.97 6.02
N VAL A 72 -12.28 -14.02 6.72
CA VAL A 72 -10.90 -13.57 6.47
C VAL A 72 -10.01 -13.94 7.65
N ILE A 73 -9.06 -14.84 7.41
CA ILE A 73 -8.02 -15.23 8.36
C ILE A 73 -6.93 -14.14 8.40
N ARG A 74 -6.72 -13.53 9.56
CA ARG A 74 -5.78 -12.41 9.73
C ARG A 74 -4.44 -12.78 10.35
N SER A 75 -4.37 -13.92 11.04
CA SER A 75 -3.18 -14.40 11.74
C SER A 75 -2.63 -15.68 11.10
N GLY A 76 -1.31 -15.83 11.10
CA GLY A 76 -0.64 -17.05 10.64
C GLY A 76 -0.93 -18.27 11.51
N ASP A 77 -1.19 -18.10 12.81
CA ASP A 77 -1.51 -19.21 13.72
C ASP A 77 -2.89 -19.80 13.46
N GLU A 78 -3.87 -18.94 13.17
CA GLU A 78 -5.22 -19.36 12.73
C GLU A 78 -5.14 -20.10 11.39
N LEU A 79 -4.38 -19.57 10.42
CA LEU A 79 -4.18 -20.21 9.12
C LEU A 79 -3.52 -21.58 9.28
N ARG A 80 -2.45 -21.68 10.08
CA ARG A 80 -1.73 -22.94 10.35
C ARG A 80 -2.65 -23.98 10.99
N SER A 81 -3.42 -23.59 12.00
CA SER A 81 -4.38 -24.48 12.68
C SER A 81 -5.45 -25.01 11.73
N CYS A 82 -5.92 -24.17 10.80
CA CYS A 82 -6.88 -24.54 9.78
C CYS A 82 -6.29 -25.51 8.74
N LEU A 83 -5.06 -25.27 8.30
CA LEU A 83 -4.33 -26.15 7.39
C LEU A 83 -4.07 -27.52 8.01
N GLU A 84 -3.66 -27.58 9.28
CA GLU A 84 -3.44 -28.84 10.01
C GLU A 84 -4.74 -29.63 10.18
N ARG A 85 -5.85 -28.96 10.55
CA ARG A 85 -7.17 -29.59 10.60
C ARG A 85 -7.61 -30.12 9.24
N HIS A 86 -7.36 -29.38 8.18
CA HIS A 86 -7.71 -29.79 6.82
C HIS A 86 -6.86 -30.98 6.36
N ALA A 87 -5.55 -30.96 6.63
CA ALA A 87 -4.66 -32.09 6.32
C ALA A 87 -5.06 -33.36 7.10
N ALA A 88 -5.41 -33.23 8.38
CA ALA A 88 -5.92 -34.33 9.19
C ALA A 88 -7.27 -34.86 8.68
N GLY A 89 -8.17 -33.95 8.28
CA GLY A 89 -9.47 -34.29 7.68
C GLY A 89 -9.33 -34.97 6.31
N ALA A 90 -8.43 -34.50 5.46
CA ALA A 90 -8.12 -35.08 4.17
C ALA A 90 -7.48 -36.48 4.31
N ALA A 91 -6.60 -36.67 5.29
CA ALA A 91 -6.04 -37.98 5.62
C ALA A 91 -7.12 -38.95 6.17
N ALA A 92 -8.05 -38.46 6.98
CA ALA A 92 -9.18 -39.26 7.47
C ALA A 92 -10.19 -39.61 6.35
N ALA A 93 -10.45 -38.69 5.42
CA ALA A 93 -11.30 -38.92 4.26
C ALA A 93 -10.63 -39.86 3.23
N ALA A 94 -9.31 -39.78 3.04
CA ALA A 94 -8.57 -40.74 2.22
C ALA A 94 -8.52 -42.15 2.83
N ALA A 95 -8.73 -42.28 4.15
CA ALA A 95 -8.79 -43.56 4.86
C ALA A 95 -10.19 -44.21 4.86
N ALA A 96 -11.23 -43.56 4.32
CA ALA A 96 -12.58 -44.12 4.24
C ALA A 96 -13.28 -43.68 2.93
N PRO A 97 -13.61 -44.57 1.96
CA PRO A 97 -13.88 -46.01 2.09
C PRO A 97 -13.23 -46.94 1.02
N ALA A 98 -12.61 -48.03 1.49
CA ALA A 98 -12.41 -49.27 0.71
C ALA A 98 -13.22 -50.45 1.30
N ALA A 99 -14.30 -50.16 2.03
CA ALA A 99 -15.21 -51.18 2.54
C ALA A 99 -16.63 -50.63 2.70
N ALA A 100 -17.41 -50.70 1.63
CA ALA A 100 -18.87 -50.84 1.65
C ALA A 100 -19.37 -51.14 0.23
N ASP A 101 -19.29 -52.40 -0.16
CA ASP A 101 -20.14 -52.99 -1.18
C ASP A 101 -20.99 -54.10 -0.51
N ALA A 102 -22.24 -54.22 -0.97
CA ALA A 102 -23.32 -55.14 -0.59
C ALA A 102 -24.10 -54.86 0.72
N VAL A 103 -25.37 -54.40 0.64
CA VAL A 103 -26.58 -55.25 0.43
C VAL A 103 -27.89 -54.39 0.46
N ALA A 104 -28.71 -54.57 -0.60
CA ALA A 104 -30.18 -54.47 -0.76
C ALA A 104 -30.95 -53.13 -0.50
N VAL A 105 -31.56 -52.50 -1.52
CA VAL A 105 -32.89 -52.73 -2.19
C VAL A 105 -34.08 -52.05 -1.48
N GLU A 106 -34.59 -50.96 -2.07
CA GLU A 106 -36.00 -50.65 -2.44
C GLU A 106 -36.15 -49.11 -2.65
N GLU A 107 -36.36 -48.60 -3.86
CA GLU A 107 -37.60 -48.44 -4.68
C GLU A 107 -38.37 -47.12 -4.44
N ALA A 108 -38.74 -46.51 -5.57
CA ALA A 108 -39.72 -45.43 -5.80
C ALA A 108 -39.33 -43.93 -5.64
N GLY A 109 -39.42 -43.20 -6.76
CA GLY A 109 -39.76 -41.77 -6.75
C GLY A 109 -39.19 -40.91 -7.89
N ALA A 110 -39.75 -41.03 -9.09
CA ALA A 110 -39.34 -40.34 -10.31
C ALA A 110 -39.71 -38.85 -10.38
N ALA A 111 -38.78 -38.02 -10.88
CA ALA A 111 -38.97 -36.87 -11.80
C ALA A 111 -37.56 -36.26 -12.02
N GLY A 112 -36.95 -36.20 -13.21
CA GLY A 112 -37.49 -36.02 -14.55
C GLY A 112 -37.17 -34.62 -15.05
N VAL A 113 -35.90 -34.28 -15.28
CA VAL A 113 -35.49 -33.14 -16.13
C VAL A 113 -34.25 -33.53 -16.93
N ALA A 114 -34.45 -33.68 -18.24
CA ALA A 114 -33.43 -33.82 -19.25
C ALA A 114 -32.97 -32.43 -19.72
N ILE A 115 -31.65 -32.18 -19.75
CA ILE A 115 -30.99 -31.14 -20.56
C ILE A 115 -29.61 -31.73 -20.95
N GLN A 116 -29.54 -32.39 -22.10
CA GLN A 116 -28.95 -31.91 -23.36
C GLN A 116 -27.42 -31.73 -23.31
N GLU A 117 -26.72 -32.74 -23.84
CA GLU A 117 -25.40 -32.57 -24.47
C GLU A 117 -25.52 -31.58 -25.64
N ALA A 118 -24.61 -30.62 -25.68
CA ALA A 118 -24.42 -29.70 -26.80
C ALA A 118 -22.91 -29.51 -27.05
N PRO A 119 -22.53 -29.18 -28.30
CA PRO A 119 -21.41 -29.81 -29.00
C PRO A 119 -20.06 -29.12 -28.81
N GLU A 120 -19.01 -29.91 -28.96
CA GLU A 120 -17.63 -29.44 -29.17
C GLU A 120 -17.59 -28.53 -30.41
N THR A 121 -17.32 -27.25 -30.16
CA THR A 121 -17.10 -26.27 -31.23
C THR A 121 -15.60 -26.06 -31.37
N ASP A 122 -15.05 -26.76 -32.36
CA ASP A 122 -13.72 -26.56 -32.92
C ASP A 122 -13.67 -25.17 -33.57
N ALA A 123 -12.89 -24.25 -32.99
CA ALA A 123 -12.68 -22.90 -33.51
C ALA A 123 -11.19 -22.71 -33.84
N PRO A 124 -10.86 -22.14 -35.00
CA PRO A 124 -9.50 -22.15 -35.54
C PRO A 124 -8.56 -21.24 -34.76
N VAL A 125 -7.38 -21.79 -34.47
CA VAL A 125 -6.18 -21.08 -34.02
C VAL A 125 -5.83 -19.99 -35.03
N GLN A 126 -5.97 -18.72 -34.66
CA GLN A 126 -5.31 -17.61 -35.36
C GLN A 126 -3.94 -17.39 -34.74
N GLU A 127 -2.89 -17.71 -35.50
CA GLU A 127 -1.53 -17.30 -35.21
C GLU A 127 -1.43 -15.77 -35.25
N VAL A 128 -1.11 -15.17 -34.10
CA VAL A 128 -0.78 -13.74 -33.99
C VAL A 128 0.70 -13.58 -34.36
N PRO A 129 1.08 -12.70 -35.29
CA PRO A 129 2.49 -12.49 -35.62
C PRO A 129 3.23 -11.80 -34.47
N GLU A 130 4.34 -12.39 -34.04
CA GLU A 130 5.29 -11.79 -33.10
C GLU A 130 6.03 -10.61 -33.77
N THR A 131 5.52 -9.39 -33.58
CA THR A 131 6.32 -8.18 -33.84
C THR A 131 7.19 -7.87 -32.63
N GLY A 132 8.42 -8.39 -32.65
CA GLY A 132 9.49 -7.95 -31.77
C GLY A 132 9.85 -6.49 -32.05
N VAL A 133 9.46 -5.59 -31.15
CA VAL A 133 9.94 -4.20 -31.14
C VAL A 133 11.19 -4.13 -30.27
N PRO A 134 12.37 -3.76 -30.80
CA PRO A 134 13.57 -3.57 -30.01
C PRO A 134 13.42 -2.34 -29.11
N ILE A 135 13.64 -2.56 -27.81
CA ILE A 135 13.69 -1.51 -26.80
C ILE A 135 14.99 -0.74 -27.00
N HIS A 136 14.94 0.41 -27.67
CA HIS A 136 16.06 1.35 -27.66
C HIS A 136 16.09 2.05 -26.30
N ALA A 137 17.23 1.95 -25.61
CA ALA A 137 17.54 2.69 -24.40
C ALA A 137 17.40 4.20 -24.66
N ALA A 138 16.53 4.86 -23.89
CA ALA A 138 16.41 6.31 -23.88
C ALA A 138 17.64 6.92 -23.17
N PRO A 139 18.23 8.02 -23.71
CA PRO A 139 19.30 8.72 -23.03
C PRO A 139 18.75 9.51 -21.83
N GLU A 140 19.39 9.34 -20.69
CA GLU A 140 19.17 10.15 -19.49
C GLU A 140 19.50 11.61 -19.83
N THR A 141 18.48 12.45 -19.85
CA THR A 141 18.64 13.90 -20.01
C THR A 141 18.41 14.52 -18.64
N ASP A 142 19.52 14.79 -17.95
CA ASP A 142 19.58 15.64 -16.77
C ASP A 142 19.18 17.06 -17.18
N ALA A 143 17.92 17.43 -16.95
CA ALA A 143 17.45 18.81 -17.07
C ALA A 143 17.04 19.30 -15.67
N PRO A 144 17.52 20.46 -15.22
CA PRO A 144 17.15 21.01 -13.93
C PRO A 144 15.66 21.35 -13.93
N VAL A 145 14.96 20.83 -12.91
CA VAL A 145 13.58 21.18 -12.57
C VAL A 145 13.54 22.68 -12.28
N GLN A 146 12.97 23.46 -13.21
CA GLN A 146 12.55 24.82 -12.92
C GLN A 146 11.18 24.76 -12.25
N GLU A 147 11.13 25.28 -11.03
CA GLU A 147 9.93 25.54 -10.25
C GLU A 147 8.97 26.44 -11.04
N ALA A 148 7.74 25.96 -11.23
CA ALA A 148 6.69 26.73 -11.88
C ALA A 148 6.16 27.80 -10.90
N PRO A 149 5.93 29.05 -11.33
CA PRO A 149 5.29 30.04 -10.48
C PRO A 149 3.82 29.66 -10.23
N GLU A 150 3.39 29.74 -8.98
CA GLU A 150 2.01 29.55 -8.58
C GLU A 150 1.10 30.55 -9.29
N ALA A 151 0.22 30.04 -10.16
CA ALA A 151 -0.79 30.83 -10.83
C ALA A 151 -1.93 31.14 -9.85
N GLY A 152 -1.87 32.32 -9.23
CA GLY A 152 -3.01 32.97 -8.64
C GLY A 152 -4.16 33.11 -9.65
N SER A 153 -5.38 32.91 -9.16
CA SER A 153 -6.67 33.26 -9.73
C SER A 153 -6.65 33.96 -11.10
N ALA A 154 -6.64 33.17 -12.18
CA ALA A 154 -6.90 33.67 -13.52
C ALA A 154 -8.41 33.87 -13.70
N SER A 155 -8.83 35.10 -13.45
CA SER A 155 -10.08 35.66 -13.95
C SER A 155 -10.21 35.40 -15.44
N ALA A 156 -11.45 35.17 -15.89
CA ALA A 156 -11.84 34.91 -17.27
C ALA A 156 -11.12 35.84 -18.28
N VAL A 157 -10.24 35.26 -19.09
CA VAL A 157 -9.77 35.85 -20.34
C VAL A 157 -9.84 34.75 -21.39
N HIS A 158 -10.98 34.65 -22.05
CA HIS A 158 -11.04 34.06 -23.39
C HIS A 158 -10.29 34.99 -24.32
N ASP A 159 -8.96 34.86 -24.40
CA ASP A 159 -8.19 35.35 -25.53
C ASP A 159 -8.27 34.26 -26.60
N THR A 160 -9.38 34.26 -27.34
CA THR A 160 -9.45 33.55 -28.61
C THR A 160 -8.44 34.22 -29.53
N PRO A 161 -7.41 33.53 -30.06
CA PRO A 161 -6.58 34.14 -31.07
C PRO A 161 -7.48 34.52 -32.24
N ASP A 162 -7.51 35.81 -32.58
CA ASP A 162 -8.11 36.29 -33.81
C ASP A 162 -7.42 35.57 -34.97
N ILE A 163 -8.04 34.49 -35.46
CA ILE A 163 -7.64 33.81 -36.67
C ILE A 163 -8.04 34.75 -37.81
N GLU A 164 -7.17 35.69 -38.15
CA GLU A 164 -7.28 36.44 -39.39
C GLU A 164 -7.22 35.45 -40.55
N VAL A 165 -8.39 35.13 -41.09
CA VAL A 165 -8.55 34.34 -42.29
C VAL A 165 -7.95 35.15 -43.44
N ILE A 166 -6.69 34.88 -43.77
CA ILE A 166 -6.04 35.39 -44.97
C ILE A 166 -6.90 34.97 -46.16
N ALA A 167 -7.62 35.93 -46.74
CA ALA A 167 -8.52 35.72 -47.86
C ALA A 167 -7.71 35.40 -49.14
N MET A 168 -7.29 34.14 -49.29
CA MET A 168 -6.80 33.59 -50.55
C MET A 168 -8.00 33.12 -51.38
N GLY A 169 -8.14 33.71 -52.57
CA GLY A 169 -9.30 33.58 -53.44
C GLY A 169 -9.60 32.16 -53.92
N GLY A 170 -10.86 31.95 -54.29
CA GLY A 170 -11.31 30.83 -55.13
C GLY A 170 -11.83 29.60 -54.38
N ASP A 171 -11.01 29.00 -53.51
CA ASP A 171 -11.25 27.63 -53.04
C ASP A 171 -11.37 27.47 -51.51
N ALA A 172 -11.53 28.56 -50.75
CA ALA A 172 -11.58 28.52 -49.27
C ALA A 172 -12.88 27.91 -48.68
N LYS A 173 -13.90 27.60 -49.50
CA LYS A 173 -15.20 27.10 -49.03
C LYS A 173 -15.11 25.70 -48.41
N TRP A 174 -14.20 24.84 -48.88
CA TRP A 174 -14.00 23.51 -48.30
C TRP A 174 -13.30 23.56 -46.93
N ILE A 175 -12.41 24.55 -46.73
CA ILE A 175 -11.66 24.75 -45.47
C ILE A 175 -12.61 25.15 -44.34
N ILE A 176 -13.46 26.15 -44.58
CA ILE A 176 -14.42 26.64 -43.57
C ILE A 176 -15.53 25.60 -43.33
N GLY A 177 -16.03 24.95 -44.39
CA GLY A 177 -17.16 24.02 -44.28
C GLY A 177 -16.81 22.64 -43.73
N THR A 178 -15.55 22.20 -43.85
CA THR A 178 -15.17 20.81 -43.56
C THR A 178 -13.97 20.71 -42.61
N LEU A 179 -12.95 21.53 -42.79
CA LEU A 179 -11.70 21.39 -42.03
C LEU A 179 -11.80 22.03 -40.65
N VAL A 180 -12.38 23.22 -40.54
CA VAL A 180 -12.65 23.88 -39.25
C VAL A 180 -13.46 23.00 -38.27
N PRO A 181 -14.62 22.41 -38.64
CA PRO A 181 -15.37 21.56 -37.72
C PRO A 181 -14.63 20.29 -37.33
N VAL A 182 -13.83 19.70 -38.23
CA VAL A 182 -13.00 18.52 -37.93
C VAL A 182 -11.90 18.87 -36.93
N VAL A 183 -11.22 20.00 -37.10
CA VAL A 183 -10.20 20.47 -36.16
C VAL A 183 -10.82 20.79 -34.80
N LEU A 184 -11.98 21.44 -34.77
CA LEU A 184 -12.68 21.77 -33.52
C LEU A 184 -13.18 20.53 -32.77
N LEU A 185 -13.62 19.49 -33.49
CA LEU A 185 -13.94 18.19 -32.93
C LEU A 185 -12.69 17.49 -32.38
N ALA A 186 -11.60 17.51 -33.15
CA ALA A 186 -10.35 16.88 -32.74
C ALA A 186 -9.78 17.54 -31.47
N THR A 187 -9.74 18.86 -31.39
CA THR A 187 -9.30 19.58 -30.19
C THR A 187 -10.21 19.32 -29.01
N GLY A 188 -11.53 19.26 -29.20
CA GLY A 188 -12.48 18.87 -28.16
C GLY A 188 -12.22 17.46 -27.60
N LEU A 189 -11.95 16.50 -28.48
CA LEU A 189 -11.64 15.12 -28.09
C LEU A 189 -10.30 15.00 -27.35
N LEU A 190 -9.26 15.68 -27.85
CA LEU A 190 -7.95 15.76 -27.19
C LEU A 190 -8.07 16.39 -25.80
N SER A 191 -8.80 17.49 -25.66
CA SER A 191 -9.06 18.11 -24.36
C SER A 191 -9.78 17.18 -23.39
N ALA A 192 -10.75 16.38 -23.86
CA ALA A 192 -11.43 15.39 -23.04
C ALA A 192 -10.50 14.25 -22.58
N GLN A 193 -9.62 13.77 -23.47
CA GLN A 193 -8.60 12.78 -23.10
C GLN A 193 -7.62 13.33 -22.06
N ILE A 194 -7.16 14.57 -22.24
CA ILE A 194 -6.26 15.23 -21.28
C ILE A 194 -6.95 15.39 -19.92
N ALA A 195 -8.21 15.81 -19.89
CA ALA A 195 -8.98 15.94 -18.65
C ALA A 195 -9.13 14.58 -17.94
N SER A 196 -9.39 13.51 -18.70
CA SER A 196 -9.49 12.15 -18.16
C SER A 196 -8.16 11.66 -17.58
N VAL A 197 -7.04 11.85 -18.28
CA VAL A 197 -5.70 11.48 -17.80
C VAL A 197 -5.33 12.29 -16.56
N SER A 198 -5.58 13.60 -16.58
CA SER A 198 -5.34 14.48 -15.42
C SER A 198 -6.13 14.04 -14.20
N GLY A 199 -7.42 13.72 -14.37
CA GLY A 199 -8.26 13.20 -13.28
C GLY A 199 -7.73 11.88 -12.72
N SER A 200 -7.37 10.92 -13.58
CA SER A 200 -6.79 9.66 -13.14
C SER A 200 -5.46 9.83 -12.42
N LEU A 201 -4.63 10.80 -12.84
CA LEU A 201 -3.34 11.07 -12.21
C LEU A 201 -3.54 11.72 -10.84
N SER A 202 -4.49 12.66 -10.72
CA SER A 202 -4.87 13.27 -9.44
C SER A 202 -5.31 12.22 -8.44
N THR A 203 -6.24 11.33 -8.82
CA THR A 203 -6.70 10.25 -7.93
C THR A 203 -5.56 9.34 -7.47
N ARG A 204 -4.59 9.07 -8.36
CA ARG A 204 -3.42 8.25 -7.99
C ARG A 204 -2.44 8.99 -7.08
N ILE A 205 -2.29 10.30 -7.26
CA ILE A 205 -1.48 11.14 -6.36
C ILE A 205 -2.12 11.15 -4.97
N ASP A 206 -3.44 11.31 -4.89
CA ASP A 206 -4.17 11.29 -3.62
C ASP A 206 -4.02 9.93 -2.90
N ASP A 207 -4.20 8.81 -3.62
CA ASP A 207 -3.98 7.45 -3.08
C ASP A 207 -2.54 7.22 -2.59
N VAL A 208 -1.55 7.71 -3.34
CA VAL A 208 -0.14 7.59 -2.92
C VAL A 208 0.15 8.46 -1.70
N ASN A 209 -0.43 9.66 -1.61
CA ASN A 209 -0.29 10.53 -0.44
C ASN A 209 -0.90 9.89 0.80
N GLU A 210 -2.12 9.35 0.70
CA GLU A 210 -2.76 8.62 1.79
C GLU A 210 -1.89 7.44 2.25
N ARG A 211 -1.36 6.65 1.31
CA ARG A 211 -0.45 5.55 1.64
C ARG A 211 0.86 6.03 2.28
N ILE A 212 1.40 7.18 1.88
CA ILE A 212 2.59 7.76 2.50
C ILE A 212 2.30 8.17 3.95
N ASP A 213 1.14 8.76 4.20
CA ASP A 213 0.72 9.19 5.54
C ASP A 213 0.45 7.99 6.47
N ASP A 214 -0.15 6.92 5.94
CA ASP A 214 -0.31 5.66 6.66
C ASP A 214 1.06 5.05 7.03
N LEU A 215 1.97 4.94 6.05
CA LEU A 215 3.33 4.43 6.29
C LEU A 215 4.09 5.28 7.30
N ARG A 216 3.93 6.61 7.25
CA ARG A 216 4.55 7.52 8.22
C ARG A 216 3.99 7.27 9.62
N THR A 217 2.68 7.08 9.74
CA THR A 217 2.01 6.80 11.01
C THR A 217 2.50 5.47 11.60
N ASP A 218 2.55 4.42 10.79
CA ASP A 218 3.02 3.10 11.20
C ASP A 218 4.48 3.12 11.66
N VAL A 219 5.37 3.78 10.90
CA VAL A 219 6.79 3.91 11.27
C VAL A 219 6.95 4.69 12.57
N MET A 220 6.16 5.75 12.79
CA MET A 220 6.21 6.50 14.06
C MET A 220 5.75 5.64 15.25
N ALA A 221 4.72 4.82 15.06
CA ALA A 221 4.26 3.89 16.09
C ALA A 221 5.31 2.81 16.39
N GLU A 222 5.98 2.28 15.36
CA GLU A 222 7.04 1.28 15.52
C GLU A 222 8.27 1.86 16.23
N ILE A 223 8.69 3.08 15.88
CA ILE A 223 9.77 3.80 16.58
C ILE A 223 9.42 4.04 18.04
N ALA A 224 8.19 4.48 18.32
CA ALA A 224 7.74 4.69 19.70
C ALA A 224 7.78 3.38 20.51
N GLY A 225 7.28 2.27 19.94
CA GLY A 225 7.33 0.96 20.58
C GLY A 225 8.76 0.44 20.79
N ALA A 226 9.65 0.68 19.83
CA ALA A 226 11.07 0.32 19.96
C ALA A 226 11.75 1.12 21.08
N ASN A 227 11.47 2.42 21.20
CA ASN A 227 11.99 3.25 22.29
C ASN A 227 11.50 2.77 23.65
N THR A 228 10.21 2.47 23.80
CA THR A 228 9.67 1.89 25.04
C THR A 228 10.39 0.60 25.41
N ARG A 229 10.62 -0.29 24.45
CA ARG A 229 11.36 -1.54 24.71
C ARG A 229 12.82 -1.29 25.13
N VAL A 230 13.47 -0.28 24.55
CA VAL A 230 14.84 0.11 24.94
C VAL A 230 14.85 0.63 26.38
N ASP A 231 13.87 1.45 26.74
CA ASP A 231 13.69 1.97 28.11
C ASP A 231 13.44 0.82 29.10
N ASP A 232 12.55 -0.13 28.78
CA ASP A 232 12.28 -1.31 29.61
C ASP A 232 13.55 -2.15 29.84
N VAL A 233 14.37 -2.35 28.79
CA VAL A 233 15.64 -3.08 28.90
C VAL A 233 16.65 -2.31 29.75
N ARG A 234 16.69 -0.98 29.61
CA ARG A 234 17.54 -0.11 30.43
C ARG A 234 17.16 -0.22 31.90
N ASP A 235 15.89 -0.10 32.23
CA ASP A 235 15.39 -0.21 33.60
C ASP A 235 15.71 -1.58 34.20
N ALA A 236 15.49 -2.66 33.43
CA ALA A 236 15.83 -4.02 33.85
C ALA A 236 17.34 -4.21 34.12
N LEU A 237 18.21 -3.56 33.34
CA LEU A 237 19.66 -3.58 33.56
C LEU A 237 20.06 -2.75 34.79
N GLU A 238 19.45 -1.59 34.99
CA GLU A 238 19.67 -0.74 36.18
C GLU A 238 19.28 -1.50 37.46
N ASP A 239 18.16 -2.22 37.46
CA ASP A 239 17.74 -3.10 38.55
C ASP A 239 18.74 -4.23 38.82
N GLN A 240 19.22 -4.91 37.77
CA GLN A 240 20.23 -5.97 37.92
C GLN A 240 21.54 -5.44 38.50
N ILE A 241 22.00 -4.26 38.08
CA ILE A 241 23.19 -3.62 38.63
C ILE A 241 22.99 -3.29 40.11
N ALA A 242 21.80 -2.79 40.49
CA ALA A 242 21.49 -2.51 41.89
C ALA A 242 21.50 -3.77 42.76
N VAL A 243 20.93 -4.88 42.26
CA VAL A 243 20.97 -6.19 42.93
C VAL A 243 22.41 -6.67 43.10
N LEU A 244 23.21 -6.69 42.03
CA LEU A 244 24.60 -7.13 42.07
C LEU A 244 25.45 -6.27 43.02
N ARG A 245 25.24 -4.94 43.03
CA ARG A 245 25.92 -4.03 43.97
C ARG A 245 25.56 -4.38 45.42
N GLY A 246 24.29 -4.70 45.69
CA GLY A 246 23.83 -5.16 47.00
C GLY A 246 24.47 -6.48 47.44
N GLU A 247 24.50 -7.47 46.54
CA GLU A 247 25.15 -8.76 46.79
C GLU A 247 26.64 -8.61 47.09
N LEU A 248 27.35 -7.80 46.28
CA LEU A 248 28.77 -7.54 46.46
C LEU A 248 29.05 -6.85 47.80
N ASN A 249 28.25 -5.86 48.19
CA ASN A 249 28.38 -5.21 49.50
C ASN A 249 28.11 -6.19 50.66
N GLY A 250 27.12 -7.08 50.50
CA GLY A 250 26.84 -8.13 51.48
C GLY A 250 27.99 -9.14 51.63
N ILE A 251 28.69 -9.47 50.53
CA ILE A 251 29.90 -10.30 50.56
C ILE A 251 31.06 -9.55 51.21
N ALA A 252 31.26 -8.27 50.89
CA ALA A 252 32.29 -7.43 51.50
C ALA A 252 32.14 -7.37 53.03
N ALA A 253 30.91 -7.21 53.54
CA ALA A 253 30.61 -7.22 54.97
C ALA A 253 30.91 -8.56 55.67
N ARG A 254 30.90 -9.68 54.93
CA ARG A 254 31.21 -11.03 55.44
C ARG A 254 32.71 -11.34 55.51
N LEU A 255 33.57 -10.55 54.85
CA LEU A 255 35.01 -10.74 54.85
C LEU A 255 35.67 -9.87 55.92
N PRO A 256 36.09 -10.42 57.08
CA PRO A 256 36.78 -9.64 58.10
C PRO A 256 38.19 -9.26 57.60
N GLY A 257 38.41 -7.96 57.34
CA GLY A 257 39.72 -7.42 56.96
C GLY A 257 39.74 -6.55 55.70
N VAL A 258 38.65 -6.50 54.94
CA VAL A 258 38.48 -5.52 53.84
C VAL A 258 37.71 -4.34 54.41
N ALA A 259 38.40 -3.27 54.79
CA ALA A 259 37.72 -2.03 55.17
C ALA A 259 36.83 -1.59 53.99
N PRO A 260 35.55 -1.23 54.22
CA PRO A 260 34.69 -0.73 53.16
C PRO A 260 35.38 0.50 52.56
N ALA A 261 35.65 0.47 51.25
CA ALA A 261 36.07 1.66 50.54
C ALA A 261 34.96 2.69 50.74
N ALA A 262 35.24 3.68 51.58
CA ALA A 262 34.33 4.78 51.83
C ALA A 262 34.06 5.47 50.49
N ASP A 263 32.87 5.23 49.97
CA ASP A 263 31.96 6.21 49.40
C ASP A 263 32.58 7.56 48.98
N GLU A 264 33.38 7.56 47.91
CA GLU A 264 33.75 8.78 47.17
C GLU A 264 32.90 8.97 45.90
N ALA A 265 31.81 8.21 45.74
CA ALA A 265 31.03 8.25 44.50
C ALA A 265 29.82 9.21 44.53
N ASP A 266 29.47 9.80 45.67
CA ASP A 266 28.26 10.66 45.80
C ASP A 266 28.53 12.17 45.61
N THR A 267 29.72 12.58 45.17
CA THR A 267 30.05 14.00 44.90
C THR A 267 30.19 14.35 43.41
N ALA A 268 30.01 13.41 42.49
CA ALA A 268 30.17 13.65 41.05
C ALA A 268 28.85 13.83 40.27
N SER A 269 27.71 14.00 40.94
CA SER A 269 26.40 14.26 40.29
C SER A 269 25.94 15.72 40.41
N ALA A 270 26.88 16.67 40.50
CA ALA A 270 26.58 18.11 40.51
C ALA A 270 27.74 18.98 40.01
N ALA A 271 28.31 18.70 38.83
CA ALA A 271 29.03 19.66 37.99
C ALA A 271 29.60 18.98 36.74
N ALA A 272 28.86 19.00 35.63
CA ALA A 272 29.50 19.14 34.34
C ALA A 272 29.35 20.62 33.94
N PRO A 273 30.46 21.36 33.77
CA PRO A 273 30.41 22.71 33.22
C PRO A 273 30.03 22.62 31.73
N ASP A 274 29.13 23.52 31.36
CA ASP A 274 29.11 24.26 30.10
C ASP A 274 30.48 24.26 29.40
N GLU A 275 30.75 23.25 28.56
CA GLU A 275 31.87 23.28 27.63
C GLU A 275 31.47 24.20 26.48
N ALA A 276 31.86 25.46 26.65
CA ALA A 276 32.03 26.42 25.58
C ALA A 276 32.87 25.79 24.46
N GLU A 277 32.23 25.47 23.34
CA GLU A 277 32.94 25.26 22.08
C GLU A 277 33.56 26.59 21.61
N PRO A 278 34.79 26.53 21.06
CA PRO A 278 35.58 27.70 20.74
C PRO A 278 35.04 28.45 19.53
N ASP A 279 35.06 29.77 19.68
CA ASP A 279 35.05 30.81 18.65
C ASP A 279 35.94 30.43 17.46
N ALA A 280 35.35 29.78 16.46
CA ALA A 280 35.89 29.63 15.13
C ALA A 280 35.12 30.60 14.23
N SER A 281 35.74 31.76 14.07
CA SER A 281 35.45 32.70 13.00
C SER A 281 35.43 31.99 11.64
N GLU A 282 34.26 31.86 11.03
CA GLU A 282 34.11 31.75 9.57
C GLU A 282 32.95 32.63 9.08
N PRO A 283 33.05 33.13 7.84
CA PRO A 283 32.72 34.51 7.52
C PRO A 283 31.27 34.68 7.07
N ALA A 284 30.80 35.93 7.22
CA ALA A 284 29.59 36.49 6.64
C ALA A 284 29.22 35.88 5.28
N GLY A 285 28.23 34.98 5.30
CA GLY A 285 27.36 34.67 4.17
C GLY A 285 26.11 35.54 4.30
N ASP A 286 25.77 36.22 3.20
CA ASP A 286 24.66 37.16 3.01
C ASP A 286 23.38 36.87 3.83
N PRO A 287 22.77 37.90 4.46
CA PRO A 287 21.40 37.80 4.92
C PRO A 287 20.47 37.77 3.70
N ASP A 288 19.81 36.63 3.50
CA ASP A 288 18.72 36.46 2.55
C ASP A 288 17.58 37.47 2.86
N PRO A 289 17.27 38.42 1.96
CA PRO A 289 16.29 39.46 2.22
C PRO A 289 14.88 39.03 1.81
N GLN A 290 14.37 37.86 2.20
CA GLN A 290 12.96 37.49 2.00
C GLN A 290 12.37 36.68 3.17
N SER A 291 12.29 37.30 4.35
CA SER A 291 11.32 36.93 5.38
C SER A 291 10.24 38.00 5.44
N GLU A 292 9.28 37.93 4.50
CA GLU A 292 8.01 38.63 4.64
C GLU A 292 7.16 37.91 5.71
N PRO A 293 6.53 38.64 6.65
CA PRO A 293 5.64 38.04 7.63
C PRO A 293 4.36 37.51 6.96
N PRO A 294 3.78 36.39 7.45
CA PRO A 294 2.52 35.89 6.92
C PRO A 294 1.41 36.93 7.16
N THR A 295 0.79 37.36 6.05
CA THR A 295 -0.38 38.24 6.06
C THR A 295 -1.59 37.40 6.44
N ASP A 296 -2.21 37.76 7.56
CA ASP A 296 -3.46 37.24 8.09
C ASP A 296 -4.59 37.35 7.03
N PRO A 297 -5.16 36.24 6.52
CA PRO A 297 -6.28 36.32 5.58
C PRO A 297 -7.56 36.70 6.35
N ALA A 298 -7.87 37.99 6.25
CA ALA A 298 -9.18 38.62 6.34
C ALA A 298 -10.36 37.70 6.68
N ALA A 299 -10.90 37.91 7.88
CA ALA A 299 -12.22 37.46 8.30
C ALA A 299 -13.31 37.84 7.25
N PRO A 300 -14.23 36.92 6.92
CA PRO A 300 -15.36 37.25 6.05
C PRO A 300 -16.35 38.20 6.75
N PRO A 301 -16.93 39.19 6.05
CA PRO A 301 -17.93 40.08 6.63
C PRO A 301 -19.23 39.32 6.94
N ALA A 302 -19.77 39.60 8.13
CA ALA A 302 -21.05 39.11 8.62
C ALA A 302 -22.17 39.30 7.58
N SER A 303 -22.85 38.21 7.25
CA SER A 303 -24.07 38.22 6.43
C SER A 303 -25.16 39.02 7.15
N ALA A 304 -25.64 40.06 6.48
CA ALA A 304 -26.81 40.82 6.87
C ALA A 304 -28.08 39.95 6.71
N ASP A 305 -28.87 39.92 7.77
CA ASP A 305 -30.20 39.33 7.88
C ASP A 305 -31.20 40.16 7.02
N PRO A 306 -31.97 39.57 6.08
CA PRO A 306 -33.01 40.31 5.38
C PRO A 306 -34.29 40.45 6.24
N PRO A 307 -35.06 41.54 6.07
CA PRO A 307 -36.25 41.80 6.86
C PRO A 307 -37.37 40.81 6.52
N ARG A 308 -38.04 40.31 7.57
CA ARG A 308 -39.33 39.61 7.45
C ARG A 308 -40.42 40.63 7.14
N GLU A 309 -41.08 40.46 6.00
CA GLU A 309 -42.45 40.96 5.75
C GLU A 309 -43.48 39.88 6.12
#